data_AF-A0A1W2C0D1-F1
#
_entry.id   AF-A0A1W2C0D1-F1
#
_cell.length_a   1.000
_cell.length_b   1.000
_cell.length_c   1.000
_cell.angle_alpha   90.00
_cell.angle_beta   90.00
_cell.angle_gamma   90.00
#
_symmetry.space_group_name_H-M   'P 1'
#
loop_
_entity.id
_entity.type
_entity.pdbx_description
1 polymer ?
#
loop_
_entity_poly.entity_id
_entity_poly.type
_entity_poly.pdbx_seq_one_letter_code
_entity_poly.pdbx_strand_id
1 'polypeptide(L)'
;MIRVIRTGALLALAGAFIHCSSSMFSNPPEQQFRIGASTVGVQSVASHLNVPWQITWGPDQCIWYTEQSGTISKVNPETGKTKLLLTLRDVFRDRTSGLLGMTLHPDLKNNPYVFINYTGYSKTKTKVSKVVRYSYDAAKDTLVSPVVFLEYPAWTSHFGSRIVIAPDGKVMVATGDGAQDGNAQNIQSPNGKILRYSLDGSIPADNPFKGSAVWAWGLRNPQGLVYVKGKLYCSDHGDAIDDELNLLVKGGNYGWPVVEGAVNTDKEKAFAKDSAVVAPLRAWTPTIAPAGMTYYNSAKIPELKGRLLLTTLKGNSLRSLTLDPTGNKIVGDVNYFEKIFGRLRSVCVSPAGDVYLATSNRDWNPNAAPARNDDRIIRIYRIDAKHASPTAKPAIVAHKSNEAINKGALLYTNYCASCHKADGKGIDKIFPALLNSAVVKGDQRNLIRTVLNGKNQMPKFAFIENNDMAILLTYVRSKFAAGAGPLTVADIQSERK
;
A
#
# COMPACT_ATOMS: atom_id res chain seq x y z
N MET A 1 42.51 -68.02 -37.72
CA MET A 1 41.24 -67.25 -37.82
C MET A 1 41.55 -65.78 -37.59
N ILE A 2 41.25 -64.96 -38.59
CA ILE A 2 41.57 -63.53 -38.66
C ILE A 2 40.71 -62.77 -37.63
N ARG A 3 41.34 -62.08 -36.67
CA ARG A 3 40.67 -61.12 -35.78
C ARG A 3 41.10 -59.71 -36.18
N VAL A 4 40.12 -58.98 -36.71
CA VAL A 4 40.21 -57.58 -37.14
C VAL A 4 40.32 -56.67 -35.92
N ILE A 5 41.34 -55.81 -35.90
CA ILE A 5 41.48 -54.70 -34.96
C ILE A 5 40.68 -53.52 -35.52
N ARG A 6 39.67 -53.04 -34.78
CA ARG A 6 38.98 -51.78 -35.05
C ARG A 6 39.45 -50.71 -34.07
N THR A 7 40.18 -49.73 -34.58
CA THR A 7 40.47 -48.44 -33.94
C THR A 7 39.20 -47.58 -33.95
N GLY A 8 38.70 -47.21 -32.77
CA GLY A 8 37.62 -46.23 -32.61
C GLY A 8 38.20 -44.84 -32.31
N ALA A 9 37.93 -43.87 -33.18
CA ALA A 9 38.24 -42.46 -32.98
C ALA A 9 37.20 -41.82 -32.03
N LEU A 10 37.66 -41.12 -30.98
CA LEU A 10 36.82 -40.24 -30.16
C LEU A 10 36.54 -38.94 -30.94
N LEU A 11 35.28 -38.70 -31.30
CA LEU A 11 34.80 -37.38 -31.70
C LEU A 11 34.47 -36.57 -30.43
N ALA A 12 35.23 -35.51 -30.17
CA ALA A 12 34.88 -34.50 -29.18
C ALA A 12 33.82 -33.56 -29.77
N LEU A 13 32.56 -33.68 -29.32
CA LEU A 13 31.52 -32.67 -29.59
C LEU A 13 31.77 -31.44 -28.70
N ALA A 14 32.27 -30.36 -29.31
CA ALA A 14 32.27 -29.04 -28.70
C ALA A 14 30.82 -28.56 -28.57
N GLY A 15 30.29 -28.56 -27.35
CA GLY A 15 29.00 -27.98 -27.03
C GLY A 15 29.05 -26.45 -27.20
N ALA A 16 28.41 -25.94 -28.25
CA ALA A 16 28.16 -24.52 -28.39
C ALA A 16 27.19 -24.07 -27.29
N PHE A 17 27.70 -23.40 -26.27
CA PHE A 17 26.88 -22.62 -25.35
C PHE A 17 26.26 -21.46 -26.14
N ILE A 18 25.03 -21.65 -26.63
CA ILE A 18 24.20 -20.55 -27.11
C ILE A 18 23.89 -19.70 -25.88
N HIS A 19 24.70 -18.66 -25.65
CA HIS A 19 24.32 -17.52 -24.83
C HIS A 19 23.11 -16.88 -25.49
N CYS A 20 21.92 -17.28 -25.05
CA CYS A 20 20.70 -16.55 -25.35
C CYS A 20 20.79 -15.22 -24.60
N SER A 21 21.43 -14.22 -25.22
CA SER A 21 21.29 -12.82 -24.81
C SER A 21 19.85 -12.43 -25.12
N SER A 22 18.93 -12.75 -24.20
CA SER A 22 17.56 -12.28 -24.23
C SER A 22 17.59 -10.75 -24.28
N SER A 23 17.30 -10.18 -25.44
CA SER A 23 17.13 -8.75 -25.61
C SER A 23 15.93 -8.31 -24.78
N MET A 24 16.19 -7.94 -23.53
CA MET A 24 15.26 -7.15 -22.73
C MET A 24 14.86 -5.91 -23.52
N PHE A 25 13.61 -5.45 -23.37
CA PHE A 25 13.07 -4.17 -23.87
C PHE A 25 14.18 -3.22 -24.35
N SER A 26 14.42 -3.17 -25.65
CA SER A 26 15.45 -2.34 -26.28
C SER A 26 15.13 -0.84 -26.26
N ASN A 27 14.05 -0.46 -25.59
CA ASN A 27 13.61 0.93 -25.50
C ASN A 27 14.23 1.58 -24.27
N PRO A 28 14.79 2.79 -24.41
CA PRO A 28 15.24 3.55 -23.26
C PRO A 28 14.09 3.79 -22.27
N PRO A 29 14.38 3.94 -20.97
CA PRO A 29 13.35 4.26 -19.98
C PRO A 29 12.61 5.55 -20.37
N GLU A 30 11.30 5.60 -20.16
CA GLU A 30 10.48 6.79 -20.38
C GLU A 30 11.01 7.96 -19.55
N GLN A 31 11.41 7.66 -18.29
CA GLN A 31 11.98 8.61 -17.35
C GLN A 31 12.98 7.89 -16.44
N GLN A 32 13.96 8.62 -15.92
CA GLN A 32 14.89 8.12 -14.90
C GLN A 32 14.79 8.96 -13.63
N PHE A 33 14.85 8.28 -12.47
CA PHE A 33 14.83 8.90 -11.15
C PHE A 33 15.95 8.38 -10.26
N ARG A 34 16.31 9.14 -9.22
CA ARG A 34 17.23 8.72 -8.16
C ARG A 34 16.46 8.29 -6.91
N ILE A 35 16.76 7.08 -6.43
CA ILE A 35 16.37 6.58 -5.11
C ILE A 35 17.67 6.38 -4.33
N GLY A 36 18.03 7.34 -3.48
CA GLY A 36 19.34 7.34 -2.82
C GLY A 36 20.48 7.38 -3.84
N ALA A 37 21.35 6.37 -3.80
CA ALA A 37 22.47 6.23 -4.73
C ALA A 37 22.08 5.46 -6.00
N SER A 38 20.95 4.75 -6.00
CA SER A 38 20.45 4.02 -7.16
C SER A 38 19.73 4.94 -8.15
N THR A 39 20.06 4.80 -9.45
CA THR A 39 19.24 5.32 -10.55
C THR A 39 18.27 4.24 -11.01
N VAL A 40 16.99 4.60 -11.11
CA VAL A 40 15.92 3.72 -11.58
C VAL A 40 15.27 4.28 -12.84
N GLY A 41 14.94 3.39 -13.76
CA GLY A 41 14.18 3.66 -14.97
C GLY A 41 12.71 3.37 -14.76
N VAL A 42 11.88 4.11 -15.48
CA VAL A 42 10.42 3.98 -15.50
C VAL A 42 9.98 3.58 -16.90
N GLN A 43 9.09 2.60 -16.99
CA GLN A 43 8.54 2.15 -18.27
C GLN A 43 7.12 1.62 -18.11
N SER A 44 6.19 2.07 -18.95
CA SER A 44 4.85 1.49 -19.02
C SER A 44 4.93 0.15 -19.77
N VAL A 45 4.51 -0.94 -19.12
CA VAL A 45 4.47 -2.29 -19.73
C VAL A 45 3.07 -2.63 -20.24
N ALA A 46 2.05 -1.92 -19.76
CA ALA A 46 0.68 -1.93 -20.27
C ALA A 46 0.04 -0.55 -20.05
N SER A 47 -0.87 -0.13 -20.93
CA SER A 47 -1.53 1.17 -20.89
C SER A 47 -2.99 1.08 -21.38
N HIS A 48 -3.72 2.19 -21.26
CA HIS A 48 -5.15 2.28 -21.61
C HIS A 48 -6.03 1.29 -20.83
N LEU A 49 -5.60 0.91 -19.63
CA LEU A 49 -6.27 -0.05 -18.79
C LEU A 49 -7.49 0.56 -18.09
N ASN A 50 -8.41 -0.30 -17.69
CA ASN A 50 -9.60 0.03 -16.95
C ASN A 50 -9.40 -0.24 -15.45
N VAL A 51 -8.74 0.71 -14.76
CA VAL A 51 -8.48 0.65 -13.32
C VAL A 51 -7.90 -0.73 -12.92
N PRO A 52 -6.63 -1.02 -13.25
CA PRO A 52 -5.98 -2.27 -12.88
C PRO A 52 -5.92 -2.41 -11.34
N TRP A 53 -6.83 -3.21 -10.78
CA TRP A 53 -7.13 -3.18 -9.33
C TRP A 53 -6.18 -4.04 -8.51
N GLN A 54 -5.84 -5.21 -9.03
CA GLN A 54 -4.79 -6.10 -8.52
C GLN A 54 -3.78 -6.33 -9.62
N ILE A 55 -2.49 -6.24 -9.29
CA ILE A 55 -1.42 -6.86 -10.07
C ILE A 55 -0.70 -7.90 -9.21
N THR A 56 -0.23 -8.97 -9.83
CA THR A 56 0.54 -10.01 -9.17
C THR A 56 1.53 -10.62 -10.14
N TRP A 57 2.73 -10.92 -9.65
CA TRP A 57 3.70 -11.64 -10.46
C TRP A 57 3.30 -13.12 -10.51
N GLY A 58 3.06 -13.63 -11.71
CA GLY A 58 2.71 -15.03 -11.95
C GLY A 58 3.96 -15.92 -12.05
N PRO A 59 3.81 -17.23 -11.81
CA PRO A 59 4.92 -18.19 -11.98
C PRO A 59 5.35 -18.37 -13.45
N ASP A 60 4.55 -17.86 -14.39
CA ASP A 60 4.82 -17.80 -15.83
C ASP A 60 5.59 -16.54 -16.25
N GLN A 61 6.21 -15.84 -15.29
CA GLN A 61 7.00 -14.62 -15.49
C GLN A 61 6.21 -13.45 -16.12
N CYS A 62 4.89 -13.53 -16.05
CA CYS A 62 3.97 -12.49 -16.50
C CYS A 62 3.37 -11.76 -15.29
N ILE A 63 2.90 -10.54 -15.53
CA ILE A 63 2.09 -9.82 -14.54
C ILE A 63 0.64 -10.13 -14.84
N TRP A 64 -0.03 -10.79 -13.91
CA TRP A 64 -1.46 -11.02 -13.96
C TRP A 64 -2.17 -9.85 -13.31
N TYR A 65 -3.28 -9.41 -13.90
CA TYR A 65 -4.01 -8.27 -13.40
C TYR A 65 -5.51 -8.39 -13.59
N THR A 66 -6.23 -7.79 -12.64
CA THR A 66 -7.68 -7.57 -12.73
C THR A 66 -7.95 -6.15 -13.18
N GLU A 67 -8.98 -5.96 -13.99
CA GLU A 67 -9.54 -4.64 -14.29
C GLU A 67 -10.92 -4.52 -13.67
N GLN A 68 -11.23 -3.35 -13.13
CA GLN A 68 -12.48 -3.11 -12.40
C GLN A 68 -13.73 -3.42 -13.24
N SER A 69 -13.62 -3.34 -14.58
CA SER A 69 -14.66 -3.72 -15.55
C SER A 69 -14.99 -5.20 -15.63
N GLY A 70 -14.24 -6.11 -15.00
CA GLY A 70 -14.56 -7.53 -14.96
C GLY A 70 -13.68 -8.43 -15.82
N THR A 71 -12.51 -7.98 -16.24
CA THR A 71 -11.54 -8.77 -17.01
C THR A 71 -10.34 -9.16 -16.17
N ILE A 72 -9.84 -10.37 -16.41
CA ILE A 72 -8.55 -10.85 -15.91
C ILE A 72 -7.66 -11.09 -17.12
N SER A 73 -6.48 -10.48 -17.09
CA SER A 73 -5.51 -10.56 -18.17
C SER A 73 -4.12 -10.78 -17.59
N LYS A 74 -3.17 -11.17 -18.44
CA LYS A 74 -1.74 -11.13 -18.12
C LYS A 74 -0.96 -10.36 -19.16
N VAL A 75 0.12 -9.71 -18.74
CA VAL A 75 1.06 -9.01 -19.62
C VAL A 75 2.46 -9.58 -19.43
N ASN A 76 3.13 -9.89 -20.53
CA ASN A 76 4.55 -10.20 -20.50
C ASN A 76 5.34 -8.88 -20.36
N PRO A 77 6.09 -8.69 -19.27
CA PRO A 77 6.75 -7.41 -18.97
C PRO A 77 7.99 -7.13 -19.82
N GLU A 78 8.42 -8.06 -20.68
CA GLU A 78 9.53 -7.90 -21.62
C GLU A 78 9.09 -7.51 -23.03
N THR A 79 7.89 -7.91 -23.42
CA THR A 79 7.34 -7.67 -24.78
C THR A 79 6.16 -6.72 -24.78
N GLY A 80 5.53 -6.47 -23.62
CA GLY A 80 4.27 -5.72 -23.50
C GLY A 80 3.05 -6.46 -24.06
N LYS A 81 3.22 -7.70 -24.55
CA LYS A 81 2.12 -8.50 -25.10
C LYS A 81 1.14 -8.89 -24.00
N THR A 82 -0.13 -8.55 -24.18
CA THR A 82 -1.22 -8.89 -23.27
C THR A 82 -1.99 -10.12 -23.75
N LYS A 83 -2.62 -10.83 -22.82
CA LYS A 83 -3.57 -11.90 -23.09
C LYS A 83 -4.73 -11.85 -22.10
N LEU A 84 -5.95 -11.87 -22.62
CA LEU A 84 -7.17 -12.02 -21.83
C LEU A 84 -7.32 -13.47 -21.37
N LEU A 85 -7.58 -13.67 -20.08
CA LEU A 85 -7.72 -14.99 -19.47
C LEU A 85 -9.17 -15.30 -19.08
N LEU A 86 -9.94 -14.27 -18.69
CA LEU A 86 -11.33 -14.39 -18.27
C LEU A 86 -12.07 -13.06 -18.43
N THR A 87 -13.34 -13.14 -18.84
CA THR A 87 -14.31 -12.04 -18.75
C THR A 87 -15.49 -12.48 -17.91
N LEU A 88 -15.73 -11.78 -16.80
CA LEU A 88 -16.90 -11.96 -15.97
C LEU A 88 -18.08 -11.16 -16.55
N ARG A 89 -19.26 -11.78 -16.59
CA ARG A 89 -20.48 -11.15 -17.13
C ARG A 89 -21.41 -10.60 -16.07
N ASP A 90 -21.24 -11.00 -14.81
CA ASP A 90 -22.10 -10.64 -13.68
C ASP A 90 -21.47 -9.62 -12.73
N VAL A 91 -20.42 -8.92 -13.18
CA VAL A 91 -19.77 -7.87 -12.39
C VAL A 91 -20.68 -6.65 -12.30
N PHE A 92 -20.99 -6.26 -11.07
CA PHE A 92 -21.58 -4.97 -10.76
C PHE A 92 -20.46 -3.95 -10.55
N ARG A 93 -20.35 -3.01 -11.49
CA ARG A 93 -19.40 -1.91 -11.42
C ARG A 93 -20.12 -0.59 -11.24
N ASP A 94 -19.88 0.01 -10.08
CA ASP A 94 -20.28 1.36 -9.73
C ASP A 94 -19.31 1.91 -8.67
N ARG A 95 -18.75 3.09 -8.91
CA ARG A 95 -17.76 3.75 -8.05
C ARG A 95 -16.58 2.83 -7.62
N THR A 96 -16.65 2.29 -6.40
CA THR A 96 -15.61 1.42 -5.79
C THR A 96 -15.85 -0.07 -6.00
N SER A 97 -17.03 -0.46 -6.51
CA SER A 97 -17.37 -1.85 -6.84
C SER A 97 -16.85 -2.26 -8.23
N GLY A 98 -16.79 -3.56 -8.49
CA GLY A 98 -16.28 -4.14 -9.72
C GLY A 98 -15.55 -5.46 -9.47
N LEU A 99 -14.67 -5.84 -10.39
CA LEU A 99 -13.68 -6.89 -10.14
C LEU A 99 -12.45 -6.31 -9.44
N LEU A 100 -12.11 -6.85 -8.27
CA LEU A 100 -11.18 -6.24 -7.34
C LEU A 100 -9.96 -7.15 -7.11
N GLY A 101 -9.86 -7.80 -5.96
CA GLY A 101 -8.68 -8.58 -5.58
C GLY A 101 -8.52 -9.86 -6.36
N MET A 102 -7.27 -10.29 -6.49
CA MET A 102 -6.90 -11.58 -7.05
C MET A 102 -5.64 -12.10 -6.34
N THR A 103 -5.56 -13.41 -6.15
CA THR A 103 -4.31 -14.09 -5.80
C THR A 103 -4.20 -15.41 -6.55
N LEU A 104 -2.97 -15.79 -6.87
CA LEU A 104 -2.64 -17.07 -7.48
C LEU A 104 -2.08 -17.95 -6.37
N HIS A 105 -2.41 -19.25 -6.40
CA HIS A 105 -1.66 -20.18 -5.58
C HIS A 105 -0.17 -20.15 -5.99
N PRO A 106 0.79 -20.09 -5.04
CA PRO A 106 2.22 -19.96 -5.37
C PRO A 106 2.75 -21.14 -6.19
N ASP A 107 2.13 -22.30 -6.05
CA ASP A 107 2.38 -23.50 -6.84
C ASP A 107 1.16 -23.81 -7.73
N LEU A 108 1.01 -23.07 -8.84
CA LEU A 108 -0.06 -23.28 -9.81
C LEU A 108 0.02 -24.64 -10.52
N LYS A 109 1.17 -25.32 -10.50
CA LYS A 109 1.33 -26.62 -11.15
C LYS A 109 0.56 -27.69 -10.40
N ASN A 110 0.72 -27.75 -9.08
CA ASN A 110 0.05 -28.76 -8.26
C ASN A 110 -1.29 -28.29 -7.72
N ASN A 111 -1.47 -26.98 -7.55
CA ASN A 111 -2.70 -26.36 -7.08
C ASN A 111 -3.07 -25.23 -8.05
N PRO A 112 -3.76 -25.52 -9.17
CA PRO A 112 -4.02 -24.55 -10.24
C PRO A 112 -5.07 -23.51 -9.84
N TYR A 113 -5.08 -23.03 -8.60
CA TYR A 113 -6.14 -22.20 -8.07
C TYR A 113 -5.80 -20.72 -8.20
N VAL A 114 -6.78 -19.98 -8.73
CA VAL A 114 -6.80 -18.52 -8.76
C VAL A 114 -8.04 -18.06 -8.02
N PHE A 115 -7.86 -17.25 -6.98
CA PHE A 115 -8.96 -16.70 -6.20
C PHE A 115 -9.18 -15.25 -6.59
N ILE A 116 -10.43 -14.86 -6.77
CA ILE A 116 -10.82 -13.49 -7.10
C ILE A 116 -11.90 -12.98 -6.16
N ASN A 117 -11.96 -11.68 -5.92
CA ASN A 117 -13.05 -11.01 -5.23
C ASN A 117 -13.67 -9.96 -6.15
N TYR A 118 -14.99 -10.02 -6.34
CA TYR A 118 -15.74 -9.05 -7.12
C TYR A 118 -17.12 -8.79 -6.56
N THR A 119 -17.69 -7.64 -6.92
CA THR A 119 -19.07 -7.27 -6.61
C THR A 119 -19.98 -7.66 -7.77
N GLY A 120 -21.14 -8.22 -7.46
CA GLY A 120 -22.13 -8.68 -8.44
C GLY A 120 -23.51 -8.81 -7.82
N TYR A 121 -24.33 -9.68 -8.39
CA TYR A 121 -25.67 -9.98 -7.87
C TYR A 121 -25.79 -11.45 -7.44
N SER A 122 -26.51 -11.67 -6.35
CA SER A 122 -26.94 -13.00 -5.89
C SER A 122 -28.01 -13.56 -6.85
N LYS A 123 -28.39 -14.82 -6.65
CA LYS A 123 -29.50 -15.44 -7.39
C LYS A 123 -30.83 -14.70 -7.20
N THR A 124 -31.02 -14.04 -6.05
CA THR A 124 -32.23 -13.25 -5.74
C THR A 124 -32.09 -11.77 -6.13
N LYS A 125 -31.08 -11.43 -6.96
CA LYS A 125 -30.83 -10.07 -7.47
C LYS A 125 -30.48 -9.02 -6.40
N THR A 126 -29.99 -9.44 -5.24
CA THR A 126 -29.40 -8.55 -4.24
C THR A 126 -27.91 -8.33 -4.54
N LYS A 127 -27.38 -7.13 -4.26
CA LYS A 127 -25.96 -6.85 -4.44
C LYS A 127 -25.13 -7.65 -3.42
N VAL A 128 -24.09 -8.30 -3.90
CA VAL A 128 -23.20 -9.14 -3.07
C VAL A 128 -21.75 -8.96 -3.49
N SER A 129 -20.84 -9.23 -2.57
CA SER A 129 -19.44 -9.49 -2.85
C SER A 129 -19.24 -11.00 -2.94
N LYS A 130 -18.44 -11.45 -3.90
CA LYS A 130 -18.18 -12.86 -4.18
C LYS A 130 -16.69 -13.11 -4.19
N VAL A 131 -16.25 -14.07 -3.37
CA VAL A 131 -14.96 -14.72 -3.57
C VAL A 131 -15.20 -15.96 -4.42
N VAL A 132 -14.49 -16.08 -5.54
CA VAL A 132 -14.62 -17.21 -6.45
C VAL A 132 -13.24 -17.80 -6.71
N ARG A 133 -13.14 -19.12 -6.62
CA ARG A 133 -11.95 -19.88 -7.00
C ARG A 133 -12.13 -20.41 -8.42
N TYR A 134 -11.18 -20.10 -9.30
CA TYR A 134 -11.05 -20.69 -10.63
C TYR A 134 -9.90 -21.69 -10.67
N SER A 135 -9.95 -22.60 -11.63
CA SER A 135 -8.82 -23.44 -12.02
C SER A 135 -8.12 -22.84 -13.24
N TYR A 136 -6.79 -22.74 -13.22
CA TYR A 136 -5.99 -22.34 -14.37
C TYR A 136 -5.69 -23.55 -15.25
N ASP A 137 -6.23 -23.54 -16.47
CA ASP A 137 -5.90 -24.52 -17.51
C ASP A 137 -4.65 -24.04 -18.25
N ALA A 138 -3.47 -24.58 -17.88
CA ALA A 138 -2.20 -24.17 -18.46
C ALA A 138 -2.06 -24.53 -19.95
N ALA A 139 -2.77 -25.55 -20.44
CA ALA A 139 -2.69 -25.97 -21.84
C ALA A 139 -3.44 -25.00 -22.76
N LYS A 140 -4.58 -24.48 -22.29
CA LYS A 140 -5.36 -23.44 -23.01
C LYS A 140 -4.95 -22.02 -22.63
N ASP A 141 -4.26 -21.90 -21.50
CA ASP A 141 -3.85 -20.64 -20.87
C ASP A 141 -5.06 -19.71 -20.69
N THR A 142 -6.00 -20.19 -19.86
CA THR A 142 -7.28 -19.54 -19.50
C THR A 142 -7.77 -20.02 -18.12
N LEU A 143 -8.76 -19.32 -17.55
CA LEU A 143 -9.39 -19.70 -16.28
C LEU A 143 -10.72 -20.42 -16.52
N VAL A 144 -10.91 -21.55 -15.83
CA VAL A 144 -12.07 -22.43 -15.97
C VAL A 144 -12.62 -22.87 -14.61
N SER A 145 -13.73 -23.59 -14.61
CA SER A 145 -14.28 -24.28 -13.42
C SER A 145 -14.46 -23.38 -12.19
N PRO A 146 -15.30 -22.33 -12.28
CA PRO A 146 -15.57 -21.45 -11.14
C PRO A 146 -16.23 -22.19 -9.99
N VAL A 147 -15.76 -21.94 -8.77
CA VAL A 147 -16.39 -22.36 -7.52
C VAL A 147 -16.62 -21.12 -6.66
N VAL A 148 -17.88 -20.81 -6.36
CA VAL A 148 -18.22 -19.73 -5.42
C VAL A 148 -17.75 -20.17 -4.03
N PHE A 149 -16.76 -19.45 -3.53
CA PHE A 149 -16.03 -19.76 -2.30
C PHE A 149 -16.63 -19.04 -1.09
N LEU A 150 -17.11 -17.81 -1.31
CA LEU A 150 -17.83 -17.01 -0.33
C LEU A 150 -18.75 -16.03 -1.07
N GLU A 151 -19.98 -15.88 -0.62
CA GLU A 151 -20.89 -14.81 -1.05
C GLU A 151 -21.37 -14.07 0.21
N TYR A 152 -21.29 -12.74 0.21
CA TYR A 152 -21.65 -11.93 1.37
C TYR A 152 -22.28 -10.59 0.98
N PRO A 153 -23.06 -9.97 1.88
CA PRO A 153 -23.71 -8.70 1.60
C PRO A 153 -22.75 -7.60 1.12
N ALA A 154 -23.21 -6.82 0.15
CA ALA A 154 -22.49 -5.69 -0.40
C ALA A 154 -23.41 -4.47 -0.49
N TRP A 155 -22.87 -3.30 -0.18
CA TRP A 155 -23.61 -2.03 -0.19
C TRP A 155 -23.08 -1.09 -1.28
N THR A 156 -22.81 0.17 -0.95
CA THR A 156 -22.41 1.22 -1.91
C THR A 156 -20.89 1.39 -1.97
N SER A 157 -20.19 1.08 -0.89
CA SER A 157 -18.74 1.23 -0.78
C SER A 157 -18.16 0.25 0.25
N HIS A 158 -16.84 0.35 0.46
CA HIS A 158 -16.08 -0.43 1.45
C HIS A 158 -16.17 -1.94 1.23
N PHE A 159 -15.63 -2.39 0.10
CA PHE A 159 -15.59 -3.81 -0.25
C PHE A 159 -14.33 -4.51 0.28
N GLY A 160 -13.30 -3.77 0.69
CA GLY A 160 -11.98 -4.30 1.04
C GLY A 160 -11.38 -5.05 -0.16
N SER A 161 -11.52 -6.37 -0.14
CA SER A 161 -11.38 -7.29 -1.28
C SER A 161 -9.99 -7.79 -1.60
N ARG A 162 -8.94 -7.41 -0.86
CA ARG A 162 -7.60 -8.01 -1.06
C ARG A 162 -7.60 -9.48 -0.63
N ILE A 163 -6.93 -10.34 -1.40
CA ILE A 163 -6.77 -11.77 -1.09
C ILE A 163 -5.28 -12.11 -1.12
N VAL A 164 -4.81 -12.92 -0.18
CA VAL A 164 -3.46 -13.52 -0.20
C VAL A 164 -3.51 -14.98 0.23
N ILE A 165 -2.55 -15.78 -0.24
CA ILE A 165 -2.29 -17.11 0.29
C ILE A 165 -1.30 -17.00 1.45
N ALA A 166 -1.71 -17.50 2.61
CA ALA A 166 -0.89 -17.57 3.80
C ALA A 166 0.19 -18.66 3.69
N PRO A 167 1.31 -18.55 4.43
CA PRO A 167 2.39 -19.54 4.41
C PRO A 167 1.96 -20.97 4.80
N ASP A 168 0.86 -21.10 5.54
CA ASP A 168 0.23 -22.38 5.94
C ASP A 168 -0.77 -22.92 4.90
N GLY A 169 -0.76 -22.35 3.70
CA GLY A 169 -1.61 -22.73 2.57
C GLY A 169 -3.07 -22.32 2.71
N LYS A 170 -3.40 -21.37 3.60
CA LYS A 170 -4.78 -20.86 3.76
C LYS A 170 -5.03 -19.61 2.94
N VAL A 171 -6.29 -19.36 2.59
CA VAL A 171 -6.71 -18.15 1.88
C VAL A 171 -7.12 -17.10 2.90
N MET A 172 -6.45 -15.94 2.88
CA MET A 172 -6.82 -14.77 3.67
C MET A 172 -7.59 -13.80 2.80
N VAL A 173 -8.78 -13.38 3.23
CA VAL A 173 -9.67 -12.48 2.49
C VAL A 173 -9.96 -11.24 3.34
N ALA A 174 -9.57 -10.07 2.85
CA ALA A 174 -9.98 -8.79 3.43
C ALA A 174 -11.39 -8.42 2.96
N THR A 175 -12.25 -8.01 3.90
CA THR A 175 -13.61 -7.55 3.61
C THR A 175 -13.84 -6.20 4.30
N GLY A 176 -14.39 -5.24 3.56
CA GLY A 176 -14.79 -3.96 4.15
C GLY A 176 -16.13 -4.07 4.87
N ASP A 177 -16.42 -3.11 5.73
CA ASP A 177 -17.61 -3.02 6.56
C ASP A 177 -18.91 -2.75 5.78
N GLY A 178 -18.79 -2.42 4.48
CA GLY A 178 -19.92 -2.04 3.63
C GLY A 178 -20.45 -0.62 3.88
N ALA A 179 -19.70 0.24 4.56
CA ALA A 179 -20.18 1.51 5.13
C ALA A 179 -21.40 1.29 6.04
N GLN A 180 -21.33 0.22 6.84
CA GLN A 180 -22.31 -0.15 7.85
C GLN A 180 -21.57 -0.42 9.15
N ASP A 181 -21.43 0.63 9.97
CA ASP A 181 -20.63 0.67 11.21
C ASP A 181 -20.78 -0.58 12.11
N GLY A 182 -22.01 -1.10 12.24
CA GLY A 182 -22.29 -2.28 13.07
C GLY A 182 -21.66 -3.59 12.57
N ASN A 183 -21.26 -3.68 11.29
CA ASN A 183 -20.71 -4.91 10.72
C ASN A 183 -19.32 -5.23 11.29
N ALA A 184 -18.45 -4.23 11.44
CA ALA A 184 -17.06 -4.44 11.79
C ALA A 184 -16.89 -5.11 13.17
N GLN A 185 -17.72 -4.69 14.14
CA GLN A 185 -17.74 -5.24 15.51
C GLN A 185 -18.62 -6.51 15.65
N ASN A 186 -19.46 -6.84 14.66
CA ASN A 186 -20.22 -8.07 14.66
C ASN A 186 -19.39 -9.23 14.10
N ILE A 187 -18.93 -10.16 14.95
CA ILE A 187 -18.14 -11.33 14.54
C ILE A 187 -18.93 -12.40 13.77
N GLN A 188 -20.27 -12.30 13.73
CA GLN A 188 -21.12 -13.12 12.85
C GLN A 188 -21.25 -12.54 11.44
N SER A 189 -20.86 -11.27 11.25
CA SER A 189 -20.84 -10.63 9.94
C SER A 189 -19.51 -10.93 9.23
N PRO A 190 -19.53 -11.28 7.93
CA PRO A 190 -18.31 -11.42 7.13
C PRO A 190 -17.70 -10.07 6.75
N ASN A 191 -18.38 -8.93 6.97
CA ASN A 191 -17.94 -7.58 6.60
C ASN A 191 -17.10 -6.93 7.71
N GLY A 192 -16.08 -6.15 7.32
CA GLY A 192 -15.16 -5.47 8.24
C GLY A 192 -14.20 -6.43 8.94
N LYS A 193 -13.67 -7.42 8.19
CA LYS A 193 -12.91 -8.56 8.69
C LYS A 193 -11.68 -8.85 7.84
N ILE A 194 -10.80 -9.67 8.42
CA ILE A 194 -9.97 -10.60 7.67
C ILE A 194 -10.54 -11.99 7.92
N LEU A 195 -10.85 -12.71 6.86
CA LEU A 195 -11.35 -14.09 6.91
C LEU A 195 -10.25 -15.07 6.50
N ARG A 196 -10.18 -16.25 7.12
CA ARG A 196 -9.22 -17.32 6.84
C ARG A 196 -9.96 -18.62 6.54
N TYR A 197 -9.68 -19.18 5.35
CA TYR A 197 -10.27 -20.41 4.84
C TYR A 197 -9.22 -21.40 4.34
N SER A 198 -9.54 -22.70 4.34
CA SER A 198 -8.80 -23.70 3.57
C SER A 198 -8.97 -23.50 2.06
N LEU A 199 -8.08 -24.03 1.22
CA LEU A 199 -8.15 -23.88 -0.25
C LEU A 199 -9.44 -24.44 -0.88
N ASP A 200 -10.13 -25.34 -0.17
CA ASP A 200 -11.41 -25.94 -0.56
C ASP A 200 -12.64 -25.16 -0.08
N GLY A 201 -12.45 -24.11 0.73
CA GLY A 201 -13.53 -23.30 1.30
C GLY A 201 -13.96 -23.72 2.71
N SER A 202 -13.41 -24.82 3.25
CA SER A 202 -13.69 -25.23 4.62
C SER A 202 -13.10 -24.24 5.63
N ILE A 203 -13.75 -24.12 6.79
CA ILE A 203 -13.28 -23.28 7.90
C ILE A 203 -12.22 -24.08 8.68
N PRO A 204 -10.98 -23.58 8.80
CA PRO A 204 -9.94 -24.25 9.57
C PRO A 204 -10.33 -24.37 11.06
N ALA A 205 -10.14 -25.55 11.64
CA ALA A 205 -10.45 -25.81 13.06
C ALA A 205 -9.58 -25.00 14.03
N ASP A 206 -8.42 -24.52 13.57
CA ASP A 206 -7.50 -23.67 14.32
C ASP A 206 -7.81 -22.17 14.19
N ASN A 207 -8.92 -21.76 13.58
CA ASN A 207 -9.35 -20.36 13.60
C ASN A 207 -9.69 -19.89 15.03
N PRO A 208 -9.58 -18.58 15.33
CA PRO A 208 -9.78 -18.05 16.68
C PRO A 208 -11.21 -18.18 17.20
N PHE A 209 -12.20 -18.23 16.30
CA PHE A 209 -13.61 -18.35 16.65
C PHE A 209 -14.17 -19.66 16.09
N LYS A 210 -14.71 -20.51 16.96
CA LYS A 210 -15.18 -21.86 16.60
C LYS A 210 -16.24 -21.78 15.51
N GLY A 211 -16.04 -22.53 14.42
CA GLY A 211 -16.97 -22.57 13.29
C GLY A 211 -17.06 -21.27 12.48
N SER A 212 -16.13 -20.34 12.67
CA SER A 212 -16.11 -19.05 11.98
C SER A 212 -14.81 -18.86 11.19
N ALA A 213 -14.95 -18.23 10.01
CA ALA A 213 -13.81 -17.85 9.19
C ALA A 213 -13.08 -16.61 9.69
N VAL A 214 -13.62 -15.88 10.67
CA VAL A 214 -13.02 -14.63 11.15
C VAL A 214 -11.63 -14.90 11.74
N TRP A 215 -10.62 -14.24 11.19
CA TRP A 215 -9.25 -14.22 11.69
C TRP A 215 -8.93 -12.96 12.47
N ALA A 216 -9.37 -11.81 11.95
CA ALA A 216 -9.27 -10.49 12.58
C ALA A 216 -10.54 -9.68 12.25
N TRP A 217 -10.89 -8.71 13.10
CA TRP A 217 -12.16 -7.98 13.02
C TRP A 217 -12.03 -6.53 13.52
N GLY A 218 -13.08 -5.72 13.36
CA GLY A 218 -13.00 -4.29 13.67
C GLY A 218 -12.20 -3.49 12.65
N LEU A 219 -12.31 -3.84 11.36
CA LEU A 219 -11.65 -3.15 10.24
C LEU A 219 -12.68 -2.40 9.39
N ARG A 220 -12.27 -1.31 8.74
CA ARG A 220 -13.16 -0.44 7.97
C ARG A 220 -13.23 -0.85 6.50
N ASN A 221 -12.14 -0.70 5.76
CA ASN A 221 -12.04 -0.98 4.34
C ASN A 221 -10.62 -1.44 3.93
N PRO A 222 -10.16 -2.61 4.43
CA PRO A 222 -8.81 -3.11 4.22
C PRO A 222 -8.53 -3.44 2.75
N GLN A 223 -7.54 -2.76 2.15
CA GLN A 223 -7.23 -2.84 0.71
C GLN A 223 -5.81 -3.30 0.39
N GLY A 224 -4.96 -3.50 1.38
CA GLY A 224 -3.62 -4.08 1.20
C GLY A 224 -3.43 -5.25 2.16
N LEU A 225 -2.82 -6.34 1.70
CA LEU A 225 -2.43 -7.49 2.49
C LEU A 225 -1.09 -8.02 1.99
N VAL A 226 -0.16 -8.30 2.90
CA VAL A 226 1.12 -8.94 2.55
C VAL A 226 1.67 -9.74 3.74
N TYR A 227 2.21 -10.92 3.45
CA TYR A 227 2.99 -11.68 4.42
C TYR A 227 4.48 -11.30 4.36
N VAL A 228 5.08 -11.04 5.52
CA VAL A 228 6.52 -10.86 5.67
C VAL A 228 6.99 -11.72 6.83
N LYS A 229 7.84 -12.72 6.55
CA LYS A 229 8.42 -13.63 7.57
C LYS A 229 7.34 -14.19 8.52
N GLY A 230 6.22 -14.66 7.97
CA GLY A 230 5.09 -15.24 8.72
C GLY A 230 4.11 -14.24 9.35
N LYS A 231 4.41 -12.93 9.32
CA LYS A 231 3.53 -11.88 9.82
C LYS A 231 2.67 -11.31 8.70
N LEU A 232 1.39 -11.10 8.97
CA LEU A 232 0.45 -10.52 8.01
C LEU A 232 0.28 -9.02 8.29
N TYR A 233 0.57 -8.19 7.31
CA TYR A 233 0.36 -6.74 7.38
C TYR A 233 -0.84 -6.35 6.54
N CYS A 234 -1.56 -5.31 6.97
CA CYS A 234 -2.75 -4.81 6.30
C CYS A 234 -2.75 -3.29 6.24
N SER A 235 -3.07 -2.71 5.08
CA SER A 235 -3.46 -1.30 5.04
C SER A 235 -4.95 -1.14 4.99
N ASP A 236 -5.46 -0.26 5.84
CA ASP A 236 -6.87 0.04 5.99
C ASP A 236 -7.13 1.54 5.77
N HIS A 237 -8.27 1.85 5.15
CA HIS A 237 -8.71 3.22 5.00
C HIS A 237 -9.48 3.65 6.25
N GLY A 238 -9.01 4.68 6.93
CA GLY A 238 -9.75 5.38 7.98
C GLY A 238 -10.89 6.23 7.40
N ASP A 239 -11.66 6.91 8.24
CA ASP A 239 -12.74 7.77 7.76
C ASP A 239 -12.22 9.10 7.19
N ALA A 240 -12.37 10.20 7.93
CA ALA A 240 -11.77 11.48 7.58
C ALA A 240 -10.30 11.58 8.02
N ILE A 241 -9.92 10.75 8.99
CA ILE A 241 -8.63 10.70 9.66
C ILE A 241 -8.13 9.24 9.73
N ASP A 242 -6.88 9.07 10.15
CA ASP A 242 -6.32 7.79 10.60
C ASP A 242 -6.50 6.63 9.61
N ASP A 243 -6.01 6.80 8.37
CA ASP A 243 -5.65 5.64 7.57
C ASP A 243 -4.58 4.83 8.28
N GLU A 244 -4.60 3.50 8.16
CA GLU A 244 -3.80 2.63 9.02
C GLU A 244 -2.92 1.64 8.27
N LEU A 245 -1.78 1.32 8.87
CA LEU A 245 -1.06 0.08 8.66
C LEU A 245 -1.15 -0.76 9.93
N ASN A 246 -1.74 -1.93 9.81
CA ASN A 246 -1.98 -2.88 10.88
C ASN A 246 -1.07 -4.11 10.76
N LEU A 247 -0.58 -4.60 11.90
CA LEU A 247 -0.03 -5.95 12.03
C LEU A 247 -1.16 -6.87 12.47
N LEU A 248 -1.61 -7.76 11.58
CA LEU A 248 -2.74 -8.65 11.80
C LEU A 248 -2.36 -9.81 12.71
N VAL A 249 -3.03 -9.92 13.86
CA VAL A 249 -2.88 -11.01 14.82
C VAL A 249 -4.15 -11.86 14.93
N LYS A 250 -3.97 -13.14 15.26
CA LYS A 250 -5.07 -14.10 15.43
C LYS A 250 -6.06 -13.61 16.49
N GLY A 251 -7.32 -13.39 16.10
CA GLY A 251 -8.40 -12.94 16.97
C GLY A 251 -8.42 -11.44 17.28
N GLY A 252 -7.51 -10.65 16.69
CA GLY A 252 -7.37 -9.22 17.00
C GLY A 252 -8.59 -8.39 16.60
N ASN A 253 -9.04 -7.51 17.50
CA ASN A 253 -10.00 -6.45 17.23
C ASN A 253 -9.25 -5.15 16.93
N TYR A 254 -9.49 -4.53 15.78
CA TYR A 254 -8.85 -3.28 15.33
C TYR A 254 -9.69 -2.03 15.62
N GLY A 255 -10.80 -2.20 16.36
CA GLY A 255 -11.50 -1.10 17.04
C GLY A 255 -12.54 -0.35 16.20
N TRP A 256 -12.47 -0.37 14.87
CA TRP A 256 -13.45 0.33 14.01
C TRP A 256 -14.88 -0.20 14.28
N PRO A 257 -15.90 0.65 14.44
CA PRO A 257 -15.89 2.11 14.25
C PRO A 257 -15.70 2.91 15.55
N VAL A 258 -15.49 2.24 16.69
CA VAL A 258 -15.44 2.92 18.00
C VAL A 258 -14.07 3.56 18.22
N VAL A 259 -13.01 2.92 17.71
CA VAL A 259 -11.63 3.43 17.73
C VAL A 259 -11.13 3.56 16.29
N GLU A 260 -10.59 4.73 15.97
CA GLU A 260 -9.81 5.02 14.77
C GLU A 260 -8.39 5.39 15.22
N GLY A 261 -7.36 4.73 14.69
CA GLY A 261 -5.99 4.99 15.09
C GLY A 261 -5.69 4.54 16.52
N ALA A 262 -5.27 5.47 17.37
CA ALA A 262 -4.92 5.19 18.77
C ALA A 262 -6.12 5.43 19.69
N VAL A 263 -6.18 4.68 20.80
CA VAL A 263 -7.18 4.90 21.87
C VAL A 263 -6.84 6.20 22.61
N ASN A 264 -7.57 7.27 22.30
CA ASN A 264 -7.29 8.63 22.75
C ASN A 264 -8.45 9.24 23.55
N THR A 265 -9.69 9.06 23.10
CA THR A 265 -10.88 9.65 23.72
C THR A 265 -11.41 8.82 24.88
N ASP A 266 -12.20 9.41 25.76
CA ASP A 266 -12.75 8.67 26.91
C ASP A 266 -13.77 7.60 26.46
N LYS A 267 -14.47 7.83 25.33
CA LYS A 267 -15.33 6.83 24.69
C LYS A 267 -14.50 5.64 24.19
N GLU A 268 -13.39 5.88 23.51
CA GLU A 268 -12.48 4.82 23.05
C GLU A 268 -11.85 4.06 24.21
N LYS A 269 -11.42 4.77 25.27
CA LYS A 269 -10.88 4.14 26.48
C LYS A 269 -11.91 3.28 27.18
N ALA A 270 -13.17 3.71 27.24
CA ALA A 270 -14.25 2.91 27.81
C ALA A 270 -14.45 1.63 26.99
N PHE A 271 -14.51 1.75 25.66
CA PHE A 271 -14.62 0.59 24.77
C PHE A 271 -13.43 -0.37 24.89
N ALA A 272 -12.21 0.15 24.94
CA ALA A 272 -10.99 -0.64 25.01
C ALA A 272 -10.81 -1.41 26.34
N LYS A 273 -11.58 -1.05 27.39
CA LYS A 273 -11.63 -1.83 28.65
C LYS A 273 -12.38 -3.14 28.48
N ASP A 274 -13.47 -3.11 27.72
CA ASP A 274 -14.36 -4.27 27.54
C ASP A 274 -13.98 -5.12 26.31
N SER A 275 -13.26 -4.53 25.35
CA SER A 275 -12.76 -5.21 24.17
C SER A 275 -11.34 -4.74 23.86
N ALA A 276 -10.35 -5.60 24.10
CA ALA A 276 -8.95 -5.28 23.82
C ALA A 276 -8.74 -4.90 22.34
N VAL A 277 -8.33 -3.66 22.11
CA VAL A 277 -8.07 -3.11 20.76
C VAL A 277 -6.58 -3.23 20.43
N VAL A 278 -6.28 -3.72 19.23
CA VAL A 278 -4.95 -3.76 18.65
C VAL A 278 -4.69 -2.44 17.94
N ALA A 279 -3.74 -1.66 18.43
CA ALA A 279 -3.35 -0.40 17.81
C ALA A 279 -2.61 -0.62 16.47
N PRO A 280 -2.74 0.29 15.50
CA PRO A 280 -2.00 0.21 14.26
C PRO A 280 -0.50 0.42 14.47
N LEU A 281 0.31 -0.16 13.57
CA LEU A 281 1.75 0.12 13.52
C LEU A 281 2.04 1.57 13.10
N ARG A 282 1.14 2.13 12.29
CA ARG A 282 1.20 3.52 11.82
C ARG A 282 -0.21 3.97 11.46
N ALA A 283 -0.57 5.20 11.84
CA ALA A 283 -1.75 5.89 11.36
C ALA A 283 -1.34 7.17 10.61
N TRP A 284 -2.18 7.62 9.66
CA TRP A 284 -1.94 8.83 8.87
C TRP A 284 -3.14 9.78 8.89
N THR A 285 -2.90 10.96 9.46
CA THR A 285 -3.80 12.12 9.42
C THR A 285 -3.01 13.33 8.88
N PRO A 286 -3.41 13.96 7.75
CA PRO A 286 -4.57 13.64 6.92
C PRO A 286 -4.47 12.29 6.18
N THR A 287 -5.63 11.75 5.76
CA THR A 287 -5.73 10.49 5.02
C THR A 287 -4.94 10.51 3.70
N ILE A 288 -4.25 9.41 3.43
CA ILE A 288 -3.45 9.09 2.24
C ILE A 288 -4.17 8.11 1.29
N ALA A 289 -5.27 7.49 1.72
CA ALA A 289 -6.04 6.45 1.05
C ALA A 289 -5.15 5.28 0.57
N PRO A 290 -4.67 4.42 1.49
CA PRO A 290 -3.70 3.37 1.19
C PRO A 290 -4.34 2.19 0.45
N ALA A 291 -3.66 1.64 -0.55
CA ALA A 291 -4.19 0.57 -1.39
C ALA A 291 -3.35 -0.72 -1.31
N GLY A 292 -2.84 -1.24 -2.44
CA GLY A 292 -2.02 -2.45 -2.44
C GLY A 292 -0.65 -2.24 -1.79
N MET A 293 -0.11 -3.31 -1.21
CA MET A 293 1.22 -3.34 -0.62
C MET A 293 1.98 -4.63 -0.96
N THR A 294 3.30 -4.57 -0.87
CA THR A 294 4.19 -5.73 -1.02
C THR A 294 5.46 -5.56 -0.18
N TYR A 295 6.28 -6.60 -0.08
CA TYR A 295 7.55 -6.58 0.64
C TYR A 295 8.71 -6.70 -0.34
N TYR A 296 9.65 -5.75 -0.27
CA TYR A 296 10.80 -5.73 -1.16
C TYR A 296 12.00 -6.38 -0.49
N ASN A 297 12.34 -7.60 -0.89
CA ASN A 297 13.49 -8.36 -0.35
C ASN A 297 14.65 -8.53 -1.35
N SER A 298 14.65 -7.79 -2.46
CA SER A 298 15.72 -7.87 -3.44
C SER A 298 16.89 -6.94 -3.06
N ALA A 299 18.09 -7.30 -3.47
CA ALA A 299 19.27 -6.42 -3.41
C ALA A 299 19.37 -5.50 -4.64
N LYS A 300 18.51 -5.68 -5.66
CA LYS A 300 18.57 -4.94 -6.93
C LYS A 300 18.48 -3.43 -6.70
N ILE A 301 17.53 -2.96 -5.87
CA ILE A 301 17.42 -1.57 -5.40
C ILE A 301 17.68 -1.58 -3.87
N PRO A 302 18.94 -1.43 -3.42
CA PRO A 302 19.33 -1.57 -2.01
C PRO A 302 18.54 -0.68 -1.06
N GLU A 303 18.19 0.53 -1.51
CA GLU A 303 17.42 1.49 -0.73
C GLU A 303 16.01 1.00 -0.40
N LEU A 304 15.45 0.06 -1.15
CA LEU A 304 14.14 -0.52 -0.87
C LEU A 304 14.24 -1.86 -0.10
N LYS A 305 15.45 -2.42 0.06
CA LYS A 305 15.65 -3.74 0.68
C LYS A 305 15.10 -3.77 2.11
N GLY A 306 14.27 -4.78 2.38
CA GLY A 306 13.68 -5.01 3.68
C GLY A 306 12.50 -4.10 4.01
N ARG A 307 11.96 -3.37 3.04
CA ARG A 307 10.86 -2.41 3.25
C ARG A 307 9.53 -2.93 2.76
N LEU A 308 8.46 -2.50 3.43
CA LEU A 308 7.11 -2.58 2.87
C LEU A 308 6.96 -1.46 1.84
N LEU A 309 6.45 -1.79 0.66
CA LEU A 309 6.09 -0.83 -0.36
C LEU A 309 4.57 -0.72 -0.37
N LEU A 310 4.04 0.48 -0.14
CA LEU A 310 2.62 0.75 -0.03
C LEU A 310 2.19 1.79 -1.07
N THR A 311 1.22 1.45 -1.90
CA THR A 311 0.63 2.40 -2.86
C THR A 311 -0.44 3.26 -2.20
N THR A 312 -0.55 4.50 -2.64
CA THR A 312 -1.56 5.44 -2.13
C THR A 312 -2.37 6.06 -3.27
N LEU A 313 -3.67 6.17 -3.04
CA LEU A 313 -4.62 6.74 -3.99
C LEU A 313 -4.66 8.27 -3.84
N LYS A 314 -5.05 8.77 -2.67
CA LYS A 314 -5.09 10.21 -2.38
C LYS A 314 -3.69 10.79 -2.24
N GLY A 315 -2.78 10.02 -1.65
CA GLY A 315 -1.36 10.38 -1.50
C GLY A 315 -0.56 10.38 -2.80
N ASN A 316 -1.09 9.83 -3.90
CA ASN A 316 -0.44 9.77 -5.23
C ASN A 316 1.03 9.34 -5.21
N SER A 317 1.40 8.39 -4.36
CA SER A 317 2.80 8.04 -4.10
C SER A 317 2.99 6.57 -3.77
N LEU A 318 4.22 6.10 -3.98
CA LEU A 318 4.73 4.84 -3.46
C LEU A 318 5.44 5.12 -2.14
N ARG A 319 4.87 4.68 -1.04
CA ARG A 319 5.48 4.78 0.29
C ARG A 319 6.39 3.59 0.55
N SER A 320 7.56 3.87 1.11
CA SER A 320 8.57 2.89 1.46
C SER A 320 8.75 2.90 2.97
N LEU A 321 8.18 1.90 3.63
CA LEU A 321 8.10 1.82 5.09
C LEU A 321 9.17 0.88 5.61
N THR A 322 9.99 1.37 6.53
CA THR A 322 11.06 0.60 7.17
C THR A 322 10.50 -0.08 8.40
N LEU A 323 10.53 -1.41 8.40
CA LEU A 323 10.24 -2.22 9.58
C LEU A 323 11.45 -2.21 10.53
N ASP A 324 11.20 -2.19 11.82
CA ASP A 324 12.23 -2.53 12.80
C ASP A 324 12.68 -4.00 12.65
N PRO A 325 13.81 -4.43 13.25
CA PRO A 325 14.30 -5.80 13.11
C PRO A 325 13.29 -6.88 13.53
N THR A 326 12.40 -6.56 14.48
CA THR A 326 11.36 -7.49 14.93
C THR A 326 10.16 -7.55 13.98
N GLY A 327 9.96 -6.53 13.14
CA GLY A 327 8.79 -6.37 12.28
C GLY A 327 7.53 -5.90 13.01
N ASN A 328 7.65 -5.40 14.23
CA ASN A 328 6.53 -4.94 15.05
C ASN A 328 6.38 -3.42 15.10
N LYS A 329 7.24 -2.66 14.42
CA LYS A 329 7.18 -1.20 14.37
C LYS A 329 7.60 -0.68 13.00
N ILE A 330 7.06 0.48 12.62
CA ILE A 330 7.58 1.28 11.51
C ILE A 330 8.54 2.32 12.08
N VAL A 331 9.78 2.31 11.59
CA VAL A 331 10.87 3.20 12.03
C VAL A 331 11.33 4.17 10.93
N GLY A 332 10.70 4.11 9.76
CA GLY A 332 10.99 5.01 8.65
C GLY A 332 9.87 4.97 7.62
N ASP A 333 9.63 6.11 6.97
CA ASP A 333 8.52 6.31 6.06
C ASP A 333 8.93 7.33 4.98
N VAL A 334 9.18 6.85 3.77
CA VAL A 334 9.65 7.69 2.65
C VAL A 334 8.67 7.63 1.49
N ASN A 335 8.23 8.79 1.01
CA ASN A 335 7.34 8.89 -0.14
C ASN A 335 8.16 9.05 -1.43
N TYR A 336 7.95 8.14 -2.38
CA TYR A 336 8.53 8.23 -3.72
C TYR A 336 7.43 8.48 -4.76
N PHE A 337 7.82 9.15 -5.85
CA PHE A 337 7.00 9.41 -7.03
C PHE A 337 5.70 10.17 -6.73
N GLU A 338 5.70 10.98 -5.68
CA GLU A 338 4.52 11.77 -5.29
C GLU A 338 4.04 12.65 -6.44
N LYS A 339 2.76 12.50 -6.79
CA LYS A 339 2.07 13.22 -7.88
C LYS A 339 2.70 13.02 -9.27
N ILE A 340 3.67 12.10 -9.42
CA ILE A 340 4.30 11.81 -10.72
C ILE A 340 3.40 10.92 -11.58
N PHE A 341 2.82 9.87 -11.00
CA PHE A 341 1.98 8.90 -11.71
C PHE A 341 0.48 9.07 -11.44
N GLY A 342 0.11 9.98 -10.54
CA GLY A 342 -1.24 10.08 -10.01
C GLY A 342 -1.53 8.99 -8.97
N ARG A 343 -2.77 8.51 -8.95
CA ARG A 343 -3.30 7.54 -7.99
C ARG A 343 -2.66 6.18 -8.23
N LEU A 344 -2.10 5.56 -7.19
CA LEU A 344 -1.52 4.22 -7.26
C LEU A 344 -2.36 3.21 -6.49
N ARG A 345 -2.62 2.05 -7.10
CA ARG A 345 -3.63 1.07 -6.63
C ARG A 345 -3.05 -0.26 -6.19
N SER A 346 -2.03 -0.75 -6.87
CA SER A 346 -1.45 -2.06 -6.59
C SER A 346 0.04 -2.06 -6.91
N VAL A 347 0.78 -2.93 -6.23
CA VAL A 347 2.23 -3.09 -6.39
C VAL A 347 2.59 -4.57 -6.30
N CYS A 348 3.48 -5.02 -7.18
CA CYS A 348 4.13 -6.33 -7.07
C CYS A 348 5.63 -6.21 -7.42
N VAL A 349 6.41 -7.24 -7.08
CA VAL A 349 7.86 -7.28 -7.33
C VAL A 349 8.19 -8.57 -8.07
N SER A 350 8.98 -8.49 -9.14
CA SER A 350 9.46 -9.70 -9.81
C SER A 350 10.57 -10.39 -9.02
N PRO A 351 10.85 -11.68 -9.27
CA PRO A 351 12.02 -12.36 -8.71
C PRO A 351 13.35 -11.65 -9.01
N ALA A 352 13.43 -10.92 -10.14
CA ALA A 352 14.61 -10.14 -10.53
C ALA A 352 14.78 -8.84 -9.70
N GLY A 353 13.76 -8.45 -8.92
CA GLY A 353 13.78 -7.26 -8.07
C GLY A 353 13.28 -5.97 -8.73
N ASP A 354 12.56 -6.08 -9.85
CA ASP A 354 11.87 -4.93 -10.43
C ASP A 354 10.52 -4.74 -9.74
N VAL A 355 10.14 -3.48 -9.54
CA VAL A 355 8.86 -3.11 -8.91
C VAL A 355 7.87 -2.74 -10.00
N TYR A 356 6.64 -3.24 -9.92
CA TYR A 356 5.56 -2.87 -10.82
C TYR A 356 4.46 -2.16 -10.05
N LEU A 357 3.92 -1.10 -10.62
CA LEU A 357 2.87 -0.25 -10.04
C LEU A 357 1.68 -0.19 -10.98
N ALA A 358 0.48 -0.32 -10.45
CA ALA A 358 -0.77 -0.10 -11.16
C ALA A 358 -1.32 1.30 -10.83
N THR A 359 -1.64 2.10 -11.84
CA THR A 359 -2.32 3.40 -11.65
C THR A 359 -3.84 3.22 -11.55
N SER A 360 -4.54 4.22 -11.01
CA SER A 360 -6.00 4.22 -10.81
C SER A 360 -6.60 5.61 -11.03
N ASN A 361 -6.09 6.29 -12.06
CA ASN A 361 -6.49 7.63 -12.47
C ASN A 361 -7.84 7.63 -13.18
N ARG A 362 -8.29 6.50 -13.78
CA ARG A 362 -9.61 6.39 -14.42
C ARG A 362 -10.69 5.82 -13.50
N ASP A 363 -10.44 5.79 -12.19
CA ASP A 363 -11.47 5.40 -11.23
C ASP A 363 -12.48 6.53 -10.99
N TRP A 364 -13.47 6.27 -10.14
CA TRP A 364 -14.59 7.19 -9.90
C TRP A 364 -14.22 8.49 -9.19
N ASN A 365 -13.02 8.58 -8.59
CA ASN A 365 -12.57 9.76 -7.85
C ASN A 365 -11.15 10.17 -8.26
N PRO A 366 -10.99 10.62 -9.52
CA PRO A 366 -9.70 11.02 -10.03
C PRO A 366 -9.24 12.32 -9.35
N ASN A 367 -7.97 12.39 -8.93
CA ASN A 367 -7.41 13.61 -8.33
C ASN A 367 -7.17 14.72 -9.38
N ALA A 368 -7.06 14.35 -10.65
CA ALA A 368 -6.89 15.22 -11.81
C ALA A 368 -7.39 14.49 -13.07
N ALA A 369 -7.55 15.21 -14.18
CA ALA A 369 -7.91 14.58 -15.45
C ALA A 369 -6.90 13.45 -15.82
N PRO A 370 -7.36 12.24 -16.16
CA PRO A 370 -6.46 11.13 -16.48
C PRO A 370 -5.61 11.45 -17.71
N ALA A 371 -4.36 10.98 -17.72
CA ALA A 371 -3.54 11.06 -18.93
C ALA A 371 -4.13 10.17 -20.03
N ARG A 372 -3.82 10.48 -21.29
CA ARG A 372 -4.34 9.74 -22.46
C ARG A 372 -4.04 8.24 -22.38
N ASN A 373 -2.88 7.87 -21.85
CA ASN A 373 -2.41 6.50 -21.72
C ASN A 373 -2.76 5.84 -20.38
N ASP A 374 -3.44 6.53 -19.47
CA ASP A 374 -3.92 5.91 -18.23
C ASP A 374 -5.04 4.88 -18.50
N ASP A 375 -5.34 3.95 -17.61
CA ASP A 375 -4.44 3.52 -16.53
C ASP A 375 -3.34 2.60 -17.05
N ARG A 376 -2.28 2.42 -16.26
CA ARG A 376 -1.05 1.76 -16.67
C ARG A 376 -0.55 0.77 -15.63
N ILE A 377 0.22 -0.20 -16.11
CA ILE A 377 1.17 -0.96 -15.28
C ILE A 377 2.56 -0.42 -15.61
N ILE A 378 3.23 0.13 -14.60
CA ILE A 378 4.51 0.82 -14.70
C ILE A 378 5.58 -0.04 -14.05
N ARG A 379 6.65 -0.35 -14.76
CA ARG A 379 7.88 -0.99 -14.27
C ARG A 379 8.84 0.07 -13.75
N ILE A 380 9.38 -0.15 -12.56
CA ILE A 380 10.49 0.56 -11.94
C ILE A 380 11.64 -0.44 -11.78
N TYR A 381 12.76 -0.18 -12.46
CA TYR A 381 13.90 -1.10 -12.51
C TYR A 381 15.21 -0.34 -12.35
N ARG A 382 16.23 -0.99 -11.79
CA ARG A 382 17.55 -0.36 -11.64
C ARG A 382 18.24 -0.24 -12.99
N ILE A 383 18.78 0.95 -13.27
CA ILE A 383 19.60 1.23 -14.45
C ILE A 383 21.07 1.01 -14.09
N ASP A 384 21.81 0.38 -15.01
CA ASP A 384 23.27 0.26 -14.88
C ASP A 384 23.91 1.63 -14.87
N ALA A 385 24.93 1.83 -14.01
CA ALA A 385 25.57 3.13 -13.82
C ALA A 385 26.07 3.78 -15.13
N LYS A 386 26.51 2.98 -16.10
CA LYS A 386 26.94 3.45 -17.43
C LYS A 386 25.81 4.05 -18.30
N HIS A 387 24.55 3.72 -18.01
CA HIS A 387 23.36 4.22 -18.72
C HIS A 387 22.53 5.16 -17.85
N ALA A 388 22.97 5.42 -16.62
CA ALA A 388 22.29 6.30 -15.69
C ALA A 388 22.46 7.75 -16.15
N SER A 389 21.35 8.44 -16.33
CA SER A 389 21.37 9.87 -16.63
C SER A 389 21.93 10.64 -15.43
N PRO A 390 22.96 11.50 -15.60
CA PRO A 390 23.44 12.39 -14.55
C PRO A 390 22.37 13.39 -14.10
N THR A 391 21.35 13.65 -14.94
CA THR A 391 20.26 14.58 -14.68
C THR A 391 18.99 13.90 -14.16
N ALA A 392 19.07 12.62 -13.77
CA ALA A 392 17.95 11.90 -13.16
C ALA A 392 17.42 12.64 -11.93
N LYS A 393 16.12 12.97 -11.97
CA LYS A 393 15.45 13.74 -10.92
C LYS A 393 15.34 12.88 -9.65
N PRO A 394 15.41 13.46 -8.45
CA PRO A 394 15.07 12.71 -7.23
C PRO A 394 13.66 12.11 -7.33
N ALA A 395 13.51 10.84 -6.96
CA ALA A 395 12.20 10.20 -6.85
C ALA A 395 11.38 10.78 -5.68
N ILE A 396 12.05 11.38 -4.70
CA ILE A 396 11.41 12.14 -3.61
C ILE A 396 11.14 13.54 -4.14
N VAL A 397 9.88 13.99 -4.09
CA VAL A 397 9.54 15.38 -4.40
C VAL A 397 9.87 16.24 -3.18
N ALA A 398 10.79 17.18 -3.33
CA ALA A 398 10.96 18.24 -2.34
C ALA A 398 9.71 19.12 -2.35
N HIS A 399 8.97 19.18 -1.24
CA HIS A 399 7.83 20.09 -1.14
C HIS A 399 8.34 21.54 -1.30
N LYS A 400 7.82 22.24 -2.31
CA LYS A 400 8.08 23.68 -2.47
C LYS A 400 7.51 24.42 -1.25
N SER A 401 8.14 25.54 -0.89
CA SER A 401 7.81 26.38 0.27
C SER A 401 6.30 26.63 0.48
N ASN A 402 5.49 26.78 -0.58
CA ASN A 402 4.05 27.00 -0.46
C ASN A 402 3.22 25.76 -0.08
N GLU A 403 3.62 24.54 -0.49
CA GLU A 403 2.98 23.31 -0.01
C GLU A 403 3.39 23.00 1.43
N ALA A 404 4.65 23.30 1.78
CA ALA A 404 5.11 23.25 3.17
C ALA A 404 4.36 24.28 4.05
N ILE A 405 4.02 25.46 3.52
CA ILE A 405 3.17 26.44 4.22
C ILE A 405 1.75 25.90 4.40
N ASN A 406 1.13 25.29 3.39
CA ASN A 406 -0.21 24.71 3.52
C ASN A 406 -0.24 23.51 4.48
N LYS A 407 0.76 22.63 4.41
CA LYS A 407 0.92 21.53 5.36
C LYS A 407 1.22 22.05 6.76
N GLY A 408 2.08 23.06 6.90
CA GLY A 408 2.37 23.71 8.17
C GLY A 408 1.15 24.41 8.75
N ALA A 409 0.30 25.02 7.92
CA ALA A 409 -0.99 25.58 8.33
C ALA A 409 -1.94 24.49 8.84
N LEU A 410 -2.00 23.34 8.17
CA LEU A 410 -2.80 22.20 8.61
C LEU A 410 -2.28 21.62 9.94
N LEU A 411 -0.97 21.39 10.05
CA LEU A 411 -0.33 20.94 11.29
C LEU A 411 -0.59 21.94 12.43
N TYR A 412 -0.51 23.25 12.14
CA TYR A 412 -0.81 24.29 13.11
C TYR A 412 -2.27 24.25 13.55
N THR A 413 -3.21 24.10 12.60
CA THR A 413 -4.64 23.95 12.90
C THR A 413 -4.88 22.75 13.83
N ASN A 414 -4.25 21.62 13.54
CA ASN A 414 -4.47 20.38 14.28
C ASN A 414 -3.85 20.39 15.68
N TYR A 415 -2.66 20.99 15.84
CA TYR A 415 -1.88 20.85 17.08
C TYR A 415 -1.78 22.12 17.92
N CYS A 416 -1.93 23.30 17.32
CA CYS A 416 -1.61 24.57 17.99
C CYS A 416 -2.78 25.56 18.04
N ALA A 417 -3.67 25.56 17.05
CA ALA A 417 -4.69 26.59 16.89
C ALA A 417 -5.79 26.58 17.96
N SER A 418 -6.05 25.44 18.60
CA SER A 418 -7.03 25.35 19.70
C SER A 418 -6.68 26.30 20.85
N CYS A 419 -5.40 26.40 21.19
CA CYS A 419 -4.87 27.28 22.24
C CYS A 419 -4.45 28.65 21.68
N HIS A 420 -3.69 28.68 20.59
CA HIS A 420 -3.06 29.91 20.08
C HIS A 420 -3.90 30.69 19.07
N LYS A 421 -5.07 30.16 18.71
CA LYS A 421 -6.00 30.68 17.69
C LYS A 421 -5.41 30.72 16.29
N ALA A 422 -6.27 30.76 15.28
CA ALA A 422 -5.85 30.75 13.88
C ALA A 422 -4.99 31.99 13.51
N ASP A 423 -5.23 33.12 14.18
CA ASP A 423 -4.50 34.38 14.00
C ASP A 423 -3.25 34.50 14.89
N GLY A 424 -2.96 33.49 15.71
CA GLY A 424 -1.80 33.47 16.59
C GLY A 424 -1.87 34.45 17.76
N LYS A 425 -3.03 35.07 18.05
CA LYS A 425 -3.18 35.99 19.19
C LYS A 425 -3.34 35.30 20.54
N GLY A 426 -3.58 33.99 20.55
CA GLY A 426 -3.85 33.26 21.78
C GLY A 426 -5.19 33.67 22.43
N ILE A 427 -5.30 33.40 23.73
CA ILE A 427 -6.43 33.82 24.56
C ILE A 427 -5.85 34.63 25.71
N ASP A 428 -6.27 35.89 25.86
CA ASP A 428 -5.75 36.78 26.90
C ASP A 428 -5.77 36.09 28.27
N LYS A 429 -4.63 36.18 28.99
CA LYS A 429 -4.38 35.57 30.31
C LYS A 429 -4.50 34.03 30.40
N ILE A 430 -4.85 33.31 29.32
CA ILE A 430 -4.98 31.85 29.31
C ILE A 430 -3.91 31.20 28.44
N PHE A 431 -3.82 31.58 27.16
CA PHE A 431 -2.82 31.06 26.23
C PHE A 431 -2.06 32.20 25.57
N PRO A 432 -0.72 32.20 25.61
CA PRO A 432 0.06 33.33 25.12
C PRO A 432 -0.08 33.50 23.61
N ALA A 433 0.02 34.76 23.15
CA ALA A 433 0.13 35.08 21.74
C ALA A 433 1.43 34.52 21.15
N LEU A 434 1.33 33.95 19.96
CA LEU A 434 2.48 33.60 19.11
C LEU A 434 2.90 34.79 18.25
N LEU A 435 1.95 35.62 17.84
CA LEU A 435 2.14 36.80 17.00
C LEU A 435 3.17 37.76 17.63
N ASN A 436 4.30 37.93 16.94
CA ASN A 436 5.46 38.73 17.34
C ASN A 436 6.04 38.39 18.72
N SER A 437 5.78 37.18 19.23
CA SER A 437 6.28 36.74 20.53
C SER A 437 7.79 36.52 20.53
N ALA A 438 8.44 36.76 21.67
CA ALA A 438 9.87 36.49 21.84
C ALA A 438 10.21 34.99 21.67
N VAL A 439 9.27 34.09 21.99
CA VAL A 439 9.45 32.64 21.82
C VAL A 439 9.51 32.24 20.35
N VAL A 440 8.66 32.84 19.50
CA VAL A 440 8.64 32.50 18.07
C VAL A 440 9.73 33.25 17.30
N LYS A 441 10.02 34.51 17.67
CA LYS A 441 11.02 35.36 17.00
C LYS A 441 12.47 35.10 17.43
N GLY A 442 12.66 34.68 18.68
CA GLY A 442 13.98 34.50 19.29
C GLY A 442 14.70 33.22 18.85
N ASP A 443 15.53 32.69 19.75
CA ASP A 443 16.36 31.50 19.51
C ASP A 443 15.51 30.30 19.08
N GLN A 444 15.83 29.78 17.90
CA GLN A 444 15.19 28.61 17.32
C GLN A 444 15.23 27.39 18.23
N ARG A 445 16.31 27.18 18.99
CA ARG A 445 16.43 26.03 19.90
C ARG A 445 15.40 26.10 21.01
N ASN A 446 15.14 27.29 21.54
CA ASN A 446 14.14 27.49 22.60
C ASN A 446 12.72 27.24 22.09
N LEU A 447 12.40 27.66 20.86
CA LEU A 447 11.11 27.33 20.23
C LEU A 447 10.95 25.82 20.06
N ILE A 448 11.96 25.15 19.48
CA ILE A 448 11.94 23.71 19.24
C ILE A 448 11.75 22.95 20.56
N ARG A 449 12.55 23.26 21.59
CA ARG A 449 12.44 22.62 22.92
C ARG A 449 11.09 22.86 23.58
N THR A 450 10.55 24.08 23.47
CA THR A 450 9.23 24.42 24.04
C THR A 450 8.13 23.55 23.42
N VAL A 451 8.16 23.33 22.11
CA VAL A 451 7.15 22.54 21.41
C VAL A 451 7.36 21.04 21.64
N LEU A 452 8.62 20.57 21.62
CA LEU A 452 8.93 19.16 21.89
C LEU A 452 8.55 18.75 23.31
N ASN A 453 8.90 19.56 24.32
CA ASN A 453 8.78 19.20 25.73
C ASN A 453 7.51 19.74 26.40
N GLY A 454 6.79 20.66 25.74
CA GLY A 454 5.72 21.42 26.36
C GLY A 454 6.26 22.50 27.32
N LYS A 455 5.35 23.33 27.84
CA LYS A 455 5.67 24.36 28.84
C LYS A 455 4.42 24.77 29.60
N ASN A 456 4.45 24.73 30.93
CA ASN A 456 3.28 24.99 31.78
C ASN A 456 2.08 24.09 31.37
N GLN A 457 0.98 24.68 30.93
CA GLN A 457 -0.22 23.98 30.46
C GLN A 457 -0.13 23.53 28.99
N MET A 458 0.93 23.89 28.26
CA MET A 458 1.13 23.46 26.88
C MET A 458 1.62 21.99 26.85
N PRO A 459 0.90 21.09 26.15
CA PRO A 459 1.30 19.69 26.06
C PRO A 459 2.60 19.51 25.27
N LYS A 460 3.25 18.37 25.48
CA LYS A 460 4.45 17.98 24.73
C LYS A 460 4.08 17.45 23.34
N PHE A 461 4.75 17.93 22.30
CA PHE A 461 4.55 17.48 20.91
C PHE A 461 5.72 16.65 20.38
N ALA A 462 6.47 16.00 21.27
CA ALA A 462 7.58 15.11 20.90
C ALA A 462 7.18 13.97 19.94
N PHE A 463 5.89 13.66 19.80
CA PHE A 463 5.37 12.63 18.88
C PHE A 463 5.37 13.06 17.40
N ILE A 464 5.48 14.37 17.08
CA ILE A 464 5.49 14.85 15.69
C ILE A 464 6.85 14.56 15.03
N GLU A 465 6.87 13.82 13.92
CA GLU A 465 8.08 13.47 13.16
C GLU A 465 8.96 14.68 12.83
N ASN A 466 10.29 14.49 12.72
CA ASN A 466 11.23 15.60 12.52
C ASN A 466 10.91 16.48 11.31
N ASN A 467 10.47 15.85 10.22
CA ASN A 467 10.09 16.57 9.01
C ASN A 467 8.81 17.39 9.21
N ASP A 468 7.79 16.83 9.86
CA ASP A 468 6.54 17.53 10.11
C ASP A 468 6.71 18.61 11.19
N MET A 469 7.57 18.39 12.17
CA MET A 469 7.95 19.40 13.16
C MET A 469 8.70 20.55 12.50
N ALA A 470 9.66 20.27 11.61
CA ALA A 470 10.36 21.31 10.86
C ALA A 470 9.39 22.14 10.00
N ILE A 471 8.44 21.47 9.32
CA ILE A 471 7.38 22.13 8.53
C ILE A 471 6.46 22.98 9.41
N LEU A 472 5.98 22.44 10.53
CA LEU A 472 5.11 23.12 11.49
C LEU A 472 5.79 24.37 12.05
N LEU A 473 7.01 24.23 12.57
CA LEU A 473 7.70 25.35 13.22
C LEU A 473 8.19 26.40 12.20
N THR A 474 8.52 25.98 10.97
CA THR A 474 8.75 26.91 9.86
C THR A 474 7.50 27.71 9.55
N TYR A 475 6.32 27.08 9.50
CA TYR A 475 5.06 27.79 9.32
C TYR A 475 4.79 28.76 10.48
N VAL A 476 4.89 28.31 11.74
CA VAL A 476 4.70 29.16 12.93
C VAL A 476 5.60 30.39 12.88
N ARG A 477 6.89 30.21 12.56
CA ARG A 477 7.84 31.32 12.43
C ARG A 477 7.48 32.25 11.28
N SER A 478 7.23 31.72 10.09
CA SER A 478 6.90 32.54 8.91
C SER A 478 5.58 33.31 9.05
N LYS A 479 4.58 32.71 9.71
CA LYS A 479 3.23 33.28 9.84
C LYS A 479 3.12 34.29 10.98
N PHE A 480 3.81 34.05 12.09
CA PHE A 480 3.62 34.82 13.33
C PHE A 480 4.85 35.62 13.76
N ALA A 481 6.00 35.48 13.10
CA ALA A 481 7.19 36.31 13.36
C ALA A 481 7.87 36.75 12.07
N ALA A 482 7.53 37.95 11.60
CA ALA A 482 8.14 38.52 10.40
C ALA A 482 9.68 38.56 10.49
N GLY A 483 10.35 38.06 9.45
CA GLY A 483 11.82 37.98 9.38
C GLY A 483 12.46 36.77 10.05
N ALA A 484 11.67 35.86 10.65
CA ALA A 484 12.20 34.63 11.23
C ALA A 484 12.54 33.59 10.14
N GLY A 485 13.76 33.07 10.15
CA GLY A 485 14.22 32.04 9.20
C GLY A 485 13.54 30.67 9.39
N PRO A 486 13.54 29.83 8.33
CA PRO A 486 12.95 28.48 8.39
C PRO A 486 13.76 27.53 9.27
N LEU A 487 13.15 26.41 9.66
CA LEU A 487 13.78 25.35 10.43
C LEU A 487 13.94 24.09 9.58
N THR A 488 15.07 23.42 9.76
CA THR A 488 15.43 22.19 9.04
C THR A 488 15.18 20.96 9.90
N VAL A 489 15.13 19.79 9.26
CA VAL A 489 15.08 18.49 9.95
C VAL A 489 16.26 18.31 10.90
N ALA A 490 17.44 18.82 10.52
CA ALA A 490 18.66 18.74 11.33
C ALA A 490 18.54 19.57 12.62
N ASP A 491 17.90 20.76 12.55
CA ASP A 491 17.63 21.58 13.73
C ASP A 491 16.69 20.85 14.71
N ILE A 492 15.67 20.14 14.21
CA ILE A 492 14.78 19.36 15.10
C ILE A 492 15.54 18.18 15.72
N GLN A 493 16.38 17.50 14.95
CA GLN A 493 17.14 16.35 15.43
C GLN A 493 18.16 16.73 16.52
N SER A 494 18.78 17.92 16.44
CA SER A 494 19.76 18.35 17.45
C SER A 494 19.14 18.55 18.82
N GLU A 495 17.86 18.92 18.88
CA GLU A 495 17.14 19.25 20.12
C GLU A 495 16.30 18.09 20.69
N ARG A 496 16.32 16.92 20.04
CA ARG A 496 15.63 15.70 20.51
C ARG A 496 16.51 14.77 21.36
N LYS A 497 17.77 15.12 21.54
CA LYS A 497 18.68 14.47 22.47
C LYS A 497 18.34 14.90 23.90
#